data_AF-A0A0G0CGS0-F1
#
_entry.id   AF-A0A0G0CGS0-F1
#
_cell.length_a   1.000
_cell.length_b   1.000
_cell.length_c   1.000
_cell.angle_alpha   90.00
_cell.angle_beta   90.00
_cell.angle_gamma   90.00
#
_symmetry.space_group_name_H-M   'P 1'
#
loop_
_entity.id
_entity.type
_entity.pdbx_description
1 polymer ?
#
loop_
_entity_poly.entity_id
_entity_poly.type
_entity_poly.pdbx_seq_one_letter_code
_entity_poly.pdbx_strand_id
1 'polypeptide(L)'
;MENGVSAFQISGTDGELFKKPEDLFDFLGVSLPSILERTLKDEYLVGAISQNEKTFPFIILTVNDFGRAFSGMLEWENNMIEDLAFLNPKTQSVDSPIDLKQTASTTETTIPLKPEIFAWKDIIIKNKDTRGLINSKNQAKMAYTFLDKNTILITGDLTAIGEVSSVYASRSIVR
;
A
#
# COMPACT_ATOMS: atom_id res chain seq x y z
N MET A 1 -10.95 2.10 -20.13
CA MET A 1 -9.47 2.23 -20.07
C MET A 1 -8.88 0.86 -20.29
N GLU A 2 -7.85 0.72 -21.13
CA GLU A 2 -7.15 -0.55 -21.36
C GLU A 2 -6.46 -1.04 -20.08
N ASN A 3 -6.32 -2.37 -19.96
CA ASN A 3 -5.55 -2.96 -18.87
C ASN A 3 -4.08 -2.57 -19.04
N GLY A 4 -3.43 -2.10 -17.98
CA GLY A 4 -2.06 -1.63 -18.07
C GLY A 4 -1.39 -1.37 -16.73
N VAL A 5 -0.07 -1.30 -16.76
CA VAL A 5 0.78 -0.93 -15.62
C VAL A 5 1.43 0.40 -15.94
N SER A 6 1.32 1.36 -15.03
CA SER A 6 1.97 2.66 -15.14
C SER A 6 2.97 2.84 -14.00
N ALA A 7 4.14 3.36 -14.34
CA ALA A 7 5.18 3.76 -13.40
C ALA A 7 5.18 5.29 -13.30
N PHE A 8 5.31 5.81 -12.08
CA PHE A 8 5.33 7.24 -11.81
C PHE A 8 6.65 7.63 -11.17
N GLN A 9 7.13 8.81 -11.53
CA GLN A 9 8.18 9.51 -10.80
C GLN A 9 7.53 10.71 -10.10
N ILE A 10 7.90 10.92 -8.84
CA ILE A 10 7.37 11.99 -8.01
C ILE A 10 8.49 12.99 -7.77
N SER A 11 8.19 14.27 -7.96
CA SER A 11 9.10 15.38 -7.70
C SER A 11 8.65 16.21 -6.50
N GLY A 12 9.61 16.86 -5.85
CA GLY A 12 9.35 17.87 -4.84
C GLY A 12 8.69 19.13 -5.41
N THR A 13 8.37 20.06 -4.52
CA THR A 13 7.78 21.36 -4.91
C THR A 13 8.74 22.24 -5.71
N ASP A 14 10.04 21.93 -5.65
CA ASP A 14 11.11 22.53 -6.44
C ASP A 14 11.26 21.91 -7.83
N GLY A 15 10.53 20.83 -8.13
CA GLY A 15 10.60 20.09 -9.39
C GLY A 15 11.73 19.06 -9.46
N GLU A 16 12.53 18.91 -8.40
CA GLU A 16 13.58 17.90 -8.32
C GLU A 16 12.99 16.53 -7.98
N LEU A 17 13.52 15.48 -8.60
CA LEU A 17 13.09 14.12 -8.32
C LEU A 17 13.60 13.66 -6.96
N PHE A 18 12.74 12.99 -6.20
CA PHE A 18 13.19 12.26 -5.02
C PHE A 18 14.09 11.10 -5.47
N LYS A 19 15.36 11.14 -5.07
CA LYS A 19 16.34 10.09 -5.41
C LYS A 19 16.32 8.94 -4.44
N LYS A 20 15.78 9.19 -3.25
CA LYS A 20 15.76 8.25 -2.15
C LYS A 20 14.33 8.05 -1.63
N PRO A 21 13.97 6.83 -1.22
CA PRO A 21 12.65 6.57 -0.67
C PRO A 21 12.37 7.36 0.60
N GLU A 22 13.39 7.61 1.45
CA GLU A 22 13.23 8.37 2.69
C GLU A 22 12.74 9.79 2.42
N ASP A 23 13.37 10.50 1.47
CA ASP A 23 12.96 11.85 1.08
C ASP A 23 11.51 11.89 0.56
N LEU A 24 11.11 10.86 -0.20
CA LEU A 24 9.73 10.72 -0.68
C LEU A 24 8.75 10.49 0.48
N PHE A 25 9.09 9.57 1.40
CA PHE A 25 8.21 9.25 2.52
C PHE A 25 8.07 10.42 3.49
N ASP A 26 9.17 11.13 3.77
CA ASP A 26 9.16 12.36 4.56
C ASP A 26 8.25 13.41 3.91
N PHE A 27 8.34 13.60 2.59
CA PHE A 27 7.46 14.50 1.83
C PHE A 27 5.97 14.10 1.92
N LEU A 28 5.67 12.79 1.93
CA LEU A 28 4.32 12.26 2.09
C LEU A 28 3.83 12.27 3.55
N GLY A 29 4.67 12.68 4.51
CA GLY A 29 4.36 12.65 5.94
C GLY A 29 4.30 11.25 6.54
N VAL A 30 5.02 10.29 5.95
CA VAL A 30 5.07 8.89 6.35
C VAL A 30 6.22 8.66 7.32
N SER A 31 5.92 8.10 8.50
CA SER A 31 6.93 7.78 9.51
C SER A 31 7.40 6.33 9.41
N LEU A 32 8.51 6.09 8.70
CA LEU A 32 9.11 4.77 8.59
C LEU A 32 9.68 4.28 9.94
N PRO A 33 9.57 2.99 10.28
CA PRO A 33 10.33 2.42 11.39
C PRO A 33 11.84 2.55 11.16
N SER A 34 12.59 2.96 12.19
CA SER A 34 14.04 3.23 12.06
C SER A 34 14.85 2.04 11.57
N ILE A 35 14.41 0.81 11.86
CA ILE A 35 15.06 -0.41 11.36
C ILE A 35 14.82 -0.62 9.86
N LEU A 36 13.63 -0.28 9.36
CA LEU A 36 13.29 -0.39 7.94
C LEU A 36 14.07 0.66 7.14
N GLU A 37 14.01 1.92 7.58
CA GLU A 37 14.71 3.05 6.97
C GLU A 37 16.20 2.74 6.72
N ARG A 38 16.91 2.21 7.72
CA ARG A 38 18.34 1.84 7.61
C ARG A 38 18.64 0.72 6.62
N THR A 39 17.64 -0.02 6.16
CA THR A 39 17.79 -1.12 5.20
C THR A 39 17.44 -0.73 3.78
N LEU A 40 16.74 0.39 3.59
CA LEU A 40 16.31 0.86 2.27
C LEU A 40 17.52 1.20 1.41
N LYS A 41 17.39 0.92 0.11
CA LYS A 41 18.30 1.39 -0.92
C LYS A 41 17.60 2.48 -1.73
N ASP A 42 18.38 3.25 -2.46
CA ASP A 42 17.89 4.38 -3.26
C ASP A 42 16.90 3.94 -4.36
N GLU A 43 16.91 2.67 -4.78
CA GLU A 43 15.98 2.19 -5.80
C GLU A 43 14.58 1.90 -5.24
N TYR A 44 13.60 2.66 -5.72
CA TYR A 44 12.19 2.44 -5.44
C TYR A 44 11.34 2.68 -6.71
N LEU A 45 10.08 2.24 -6.66
CA LEU A 45 9.10 2.49 -7.71
C LEU A 45 7.75 2.82 -7.08
N VAL A 46 7.10 3.88 -7.56
CA VAL A 46 5.67 4.10 -7.34
C VAL A 46 4.96 3.79 -8.64
N GLY A 47 3.88 3.02 -8.57
CA GLY A 47 3.14 2.61 -9.75
C GLY A 47 1.66 2.44 -9.48
N ALA A 48 0.91 2.18 -10.54
CA ALA A 48 -0.47 1.75 -10.42
C ALA A 48 -0.82 0.75 -11.52
N ILE A 49 -1.72 -0.17 -11.18
CA ILE A 49 -2.31 -1.10 -12.13
C ILE A 49 -3.72 -0.64 -12.44
N SER A 50 -4.03 -0.46 -13.71
CA SER A 50 -5.37 -0.16 -14.19
C SER A 50 -5.99 -1.43 -14.75
N GLN A 51 -7.10 -1.87 -14.15
CA GLN A 51 -7.85 -3.05 -14.60
C GLN A 51 -9.34 -2.87 -14.30
N ASN A 52 -10.22 -3.17 -15.26
CA ASN A 52 -11.68 -3.09 -15.09
C ASN A 52 -12.15 -1.76 -14.49
N GLU A 53 -11.63 -0.64 -15.00
CA GLU A 53 -11.93 0.73 -14.53
C GLU A 53 -11.53 1.02 -13.08
N LYS A 54 -10.77 0.12 -12.45
CA LYS A 54 -10.18 0.30 -11.13
C LYS A 54 -8.69 0.54 -11.27
N THR A 55 -8.17 1.42 -10.43
CA THR A 55 -6.74 1.69 -10.31
C THR A 55 -6.26 1.19 -8.95
N PHE A 56 -5.16 0.44 -8.95
CA PHE A 56 -4.55 -0.15 -7.76
C PHE A 56 -3.13 0.40 -7.63
N PRO A 57 -2.92 1.45 -6.82
CA PRO A 57 -1.59 2.01 -6.59
C PRO A 57 -0.75 1.04 -5.75
N PHE A 58 0.55 1.03 -6.03
CA PHE A 58 1.51 0.20 -5.30
C PHE A 58 2.87 0.90 -5.20
N ILE A 59 3.66 0.46 -4.24
CA ILE A 59 5.05 0.90 -4.03
C ILE A 59 5.94 -0.34 -4.03
N ILE A 60 7.08 -0.25 -4.72
CA ILE A 60 8.18 -1.22 -4.59
C ILE A 60 9.34 -0.52 -3.91
N LEU A 61 9.84 -1.15 -2.85
CA LEU A 61 11.04 -0.74 -2.14
C LEU A 61 12.12 -1.79 -2.30
N THR A 62 13.38 -1.39 -2.34
CA THR A 62 14.50 -2.32 -2.30
C THR A 62 15.26 -2.22 -0.99
N VAL A 63 15.76 -3.36 -0.50
CA VAL A 63 16.43 -3.47 0.80
C VAL A 63 17.73 -4.26 0.71
N ASN A 64 18.68 -3.96 1.60
CA ASN A 64 19.98 -4.62 1.68
C ASN A 64 20.05 -5.77 2.71
N ASP A 65 19.08 -5.87 3.63
CA ASP A 65 19.01 -6.89 4.68
C ASP A 65 17.56 -7.36 4.87
N PHE A 66 17.28 -8.58 4.41
CA PHE A 66 15.95 -9.19 4.49
C PHE A 66 15.42 -9.28 5.93
N GLY A 67 16.24 -9.72 6.88
CA GLY A 67 15.78 -10.01 8.24
C GLY A 67 15.40 -8.75 9.00
N ARG A 68 16.21 -7.69 8.84
CA ARG A 68 15.93 -6.37 9.41
C ARG A 68 14.73 -5.72 8.72
N ALA A 69 14.66 -5.78 7.39
CA ALA A 69 13.55 -5.24 6.64
C ALA A 69 12.22 -5.92 7.02
N PHE A 70 12.18 -7.26 7.09
CA PHE A 70 10.99 -8.00 7.50
C PHE A 70 10.55 -7.62 8.92
N SER A 71 11.50 -7.52 9.86
CA SER A 71 11.21 -7.07 11.23
C SER A 71 10.66 -5.65 11.26
N GLY A 72 11.21 -4.74 10.43
CA GLY A 72 10.71 -3.38 10.28
C GLY A 72 9.32 -3.30 9.68
N MET A 73 8.99 -4.15 8.71
CA MET A 73 7.64 -4.22 8.15
C MET A 73 6.61 -4.66 9.21
N LEU A 74 6.95 -5.66 10.04
CA LEU A 74 6.09 -6.08 11.16
C LEU A 74 5.89 -4.97 12.20
N GLU A 75 6.93 -4.17 12.47
CA GLU A 75 6.80 -2.99 13.32
C GLU A 75 5.87 -1.94 12.68
N TRP A 76 6.02 -1.72 11.37
CA TRP A 76 5.21 -0.76 10.62
C TRP A 76 3.72 -1.11 10.59
N GLU A 77 3.36 -2.39 10.65
CA GLU A 77 1.95 -2.86 10.65
C GLU A 77 1.04 -2.12 11.65
N ASN A 78 1.61 -1.55 12.72
CA ASN A 78 0.89 -0.80 13.76
C ASN A 78 0.35 0.56 13.30
N ASN A 79 1.01 1.24 12.36
CA ASN A 79 0.67 2.58 11.87
C ASN A 79 0.66 2.66 10.33
N MET A 80 0.87 1.54 9.64
CA MET A 80 0.96 1.48 8.18
C MET A 80 -0.31 1.96 7.47
N ILE A 81 -1.48 1.77 8.10
CA ILE A 81 -2.77 2.16 7.52
C ILE A 81 -2.85 3.67 7.42
N GLU A 82 -2.51 4.36 8.51
CA GLU A 82 -2.52 5.81 8.58
C GLU A 82 -1.45 6.40 7.64
N ASP A 83 -0.23 5.85 7.69
CA ASP A 83 0.89 6.31 6.87
C ASP A 83 0.61 6.14 5.36
N LEU A 84 0.07 4.99 4.96
CA LEU A 84 -0.11 4.64 3.55
C LEU A 84 -1.58 4.73 3.10
N ALA A 85 -2.39 5.55 3.78
CA ALA A 85 -3.80 5.75 3.46
C ALA A 85 -4.02 6.18 1.99
N PHE A 86 -3.06 6.88 1.40
CA PHE A 86 -3.09 7.30 0.00
C PHE A 86 -3.09 6.13 -1.01
N LEU A 87 -2.64 4.93 -0.62
CA LEU A 87 -2.75 3.71 -1.45
C LEU A 87 -4.19 3.18 -1.53
N ASN A 88 -5.11 3.73 -0.74
CA ASN A 88 -6.51 3.35 -0.70
C ASN A 88 -7.42 4.51 -1.12
N PRO A 89 -7.41 4.92 -2.41
CA PRO A 89 -8.19 6.07 -2.87
C PRO A 89 -9.71 5.92 -2.69
N LYS A 90 -10.21 4.72 -2.33
CA LYS A 90 -11.63 4.42 -2.11
C LYS A 90 -12.11 4.60 -0.66
N THR A 91 -11.26 5.02 0.27
CA THR A 91 -11.65 5.25 1.67
C THR A 91 -12.01 6.70 2.00
N GLN A 92 -12.32 7.53 1.00
CA GLN A 92 -13.02 8.79 1.25
C GLN A 92 -14.52 8.54 1.49
N SER A 93 -14.83 7.88 2.61
CA SER A 93 -15.94 8.34 3.43
C SER A 93 -15.35 9.45 4.30
N VAL A 94 -15.28 10.66 3.74
CA VAL A 94 -14.84 11.82 4.49
C VAL A 94 -15.94 12.08 5.52
N ASP A 95 -15.73 11.65 6.76
CA ASP A 95 -16.31 12.35 7.91
C ASP A 95 -15.63 13.73 7.94
N SER A 96 -16.02 14.60 7.01
CA SER A 96 -15.71 16.02 7.09
C SER A 96 -16.34 16.54 8.39
N PRO A 97 -15.68 17.45 9.13
CA PRO A 97 -16.32 18.10 10.26
C PRO A 97 -17.61 18.75 9.77
N ILE A 98 -18.75 18.24 10.22
CA ILE A 98 -20.06 18.78 9.87
C ILE A 98 -20.15 20.17 10.48
N ASP A 99 -20.20 21.16 9.60
CA ASP A 99 -20.60 22.52 9.91
C ASP A 99 -21.99 22.50 10.56
N LEU A 100 -22.10 23.12 11.74
CA LEU A 100 -23.31 23.19 12.53
C LEU A 100 -24.31 24.14 11.86
N LYS A 101 -25.13 23.65 10.93
CA LYS A 101 -26.56 23.99 10.76
C LYS A 101 -27.24 23.35 9.54
N GLN A 102 -28.45 22.84 9.82
CA GLN A 102 -29.62 22.68 8.94
C GLN A 102 -29.80 21.40 8.09
N THR A 103 -30.51 20.45 8.71
CA THR A 103 -31.82 19.88 8.32
C THR A 103 -32.08 19.48 6.85
N ALA A 104 -31.99 18.17 6.61
CA ALA A 104 -32.98 17.42 5.82
C ALA A 104 -33.01 15.95 6.29
N SER A 105 -34.20 15.46 6.66
CA SER A 105 -34.43 14.08 7.06
C SER A 105 -34.50 13.15 5.85
N THR A 106 -33.62 12.16 5.81
CA THR A 106 -33.95 10.81 5.32
C THR A 106 -33.82 9.86 6.50
N THR A 107 -34.88 9.12 6.80
CA THR A 107 -34.82 8.04 7.80
C THR A 107 -34.05 6.88 7.17
N GLU A 108 -32.72 6.96 7.18
CA GLU A 108 -31.89 5.77 7.06
C GLU A 108 -31.94 5.04 8.39
N THR A 109 -32.41 3.80 8.36
CA THR A 109 -32.31 2.89 9.50
C THR A 109 -30.82 2.70 9.81
N THR A 110 -30.29 3.52 10.71
CA THR A 110 -28.96 3.35 11.28
C THR A 110 -28.99 2.12 12.17
N ILE A 111 -28.90 0.94 11.55
CA ILE A 111 -28.30 -0.20 12.21
C ILE A 111 -26.86 0.27 12.47
N PRO A 112 -26.39 0.40 13.72
CA PRO A 112 -24.98 0.65 13.95
C PRO A 112 -24.23 -0.53 13.33
N LEU A 113 -23.63 -0.32 12.15
CA LEU A 113 -22.75 -1.29 11.54
C LEU A 113 -21.64 -1.51 12.57
N LYS A 114 -21.60 -2.71 13.15
CA LYS A 114 -20.44 -3.14 13.95
C LYS A 114 -19.20 -2.79 13.11
N PRO A 115 -18.25 -2.00 13.64
CA PRO A 115 -17.08 -1.61 12.87
C PRO A 115 -16.39 -2.88 12.39
N GLU A 116 -16.14 -2.96 11.09
CA GLU A 116 -15.43 -4.11 10.53
C GLU A 116 -14.02 -4.13 11.10
N ILE A 117 -13.71 -5.20 11.81
CA ILE A 117 -12.40 -5.39 12.42
C ILE A 117 -11.47 -5.96 11.35
N PHE A 118 -10.45 -5.20 11.00
CA PHE A 118 -9.36 -5.64 10.15
C PHE A 118 -8.18 -6.08 11.03
N ALA A 119 -7.50 -7.14 10.64
CA ALA A 119 -6.31 -7.61 11.32
C ALA A 119 -5.30 -8.15 10.29
N TRP A 120 -4.01 -7.96 10.58
CA TRP A 120 -2.92 -8.53 9.79
C TRP A 120 -2.91 -10.06 9.90
N LYS A 121 -2.81 -10.72 8.74
CA LYS A 121 -2.79 -12.18 8.62
C LYS A 121 -1.85 -12.60 7.51
N ASP A 122 -1.27 -13.78 7.68
CA ASP A 122 -0.53 -14.46 6.62
C ASP A 122 -1.51 -15.07 5.61
N ILE A 123 -1.31 -14.76 4.34
CA ILE A 123 -2.02 -15.34 3.20
C ILE A 123 -1.03 -15.68 2.10
N ILE A 124 -1.42 -16.56 1.17
CA ILE A 124 -0.58 -16.91 0.02
C ILE A 124 -1.25 -16.42 -1.26
N ILE A 125 -0.54 -15.59 -2.03
CA ILE A 125 -0.98 -15.10 -3.33
C ILE A 125 0.10 -15.38 -4.36
N LYS A 126 -0.23 -16.10 -5.44
CA LYS A 126 0.72 -16.42 -6.53
C LYS A 126 2.06 -16.98 -6.03
N ASN A 127 2.00 -17.89 -5.04
CA ASN A 127 3.17 -18.51 -4.42
C ASN A 127 4.10 -17.52 -3.68
N LYS A 128 3.52 -16.43 -3.15
CA LYS A 128 4.20 -15.47 -2.27
C LYS A 128 3.51 -15.40 -0.92
N ASP A 129 4.30 -15.50 0.14
CA ASP A 129 3.86 -15.22 1.51
C ASP A 129 3.58 -13.73 1.64
N THR A 130 2.29 -13.41 1.80
CA THR A 130 1.78 -12.05 1.80
C THR A 130 1.19 -11.75 3.17
N ARG A 131 1.54 -10.59 3.73
CA ARG A 131 0.89 -10.03 4.91
C ARG A 131 -0.26 -9.17 4.44
N GLY A 132 -1.48 -9.54 4.83
CA GLY A 132 -2.71 -8.86 4.41
C GLY A 132 -3.50 -8.36 5.61
N LEU A 133 -3.91 -7.10 5.58
CA LEU A 133 -4.83 -6.50 6.53
C LEU A 133 -6.27 -6.81 6.11
N ILE A 134 -6.86 -7.85 6.70
CA ILE A 134 -8.08 -8.49 6.21
C ILE A 134 -9.16 -8.56 7.30
N ASN A 135 -10.43 -8.34 6.93
CA ASN A 135 -11.58 -8.49 7.83
C ASN A 135 -12.20 -9.90 7.77
N SER A 136 -13.28 -10.13 8.54
CA SER A 136 -13.98 -11.42 8.55
C SER A 136 -14.68 -11.78 7.23
N LYS A 137 -14.87 -10.82 6.32
CA LYS A 137 -15.47 -11.01 4.98
C LYS A 137 -14.42 -11.23 3.90
N ASN A 138 -13.16 -11.44 4.26
CA ASN A 138 -12.03 -11.60 3.35
C ASN A 138 -11.77 -10.36 2.46
N GLN A 139 -12.19 -9.18 2.91
CA GLN A 139 -11.86 -7.91 2.26
C GLN A 139 -10.52 -7.43 2.80
N ALA A 140 -9.63 -7.01 1.91
CA ALA A 140 -8.33 -6.45 2.26
C ALA A 140 -8.36 -4.92 2.18
N LYS A 141 -7.67 -4.25 3.11
CA LYS A 141 -7.39 -2.81 3.06
C LYS A 141 -5.95 -2.51 2.68
N MET A 142 -5.05 -3.44 2.90
CA MET A 142 -3.64 -3.26 2.63
C MET A 142 -2.98 -4.63 2.57
N ALA A 143 -1.91 -4.74 1.80
CA ALA A 143 -1.05 -5.90 1.81
C ALA A 143 0.38 -5.53 1.44
N TYR A 144 1.31 -6.34 1.93
CA TYR A 144 2.67 -6.33 1.44
C TYR A 144 3.22 -7.75 1.29
N THR A 145 4.18 -7.90 0.39
CA THR A 145 4.91 -9.15 0.17
C THR A 145 6.36 -8.87 -0.17
N PHE A 146 7.24 -9.81 0.14
CA PHE A 146 8.60 -9.83 -0.39
C PHE A 146 8.56 -10.56 -1.74
N LEU A 147 8.89 -9.85 -2.84
CA LEU A 147 9.00 -10.46 -4.18
C LEU A 147 10.25 -11.34 -4.27
N ASP A 148 11.30 -10.96 -3.57
CA ASP A 148 12.49 -11.73 -3.27
C ASP A 148 13.09 -11.25 -1.93
N LYS A 149 14.33 -11.64 -1.60
CA LYS A 149 14.99 -11.23 -0.35
C LYS A 149 15.31 -9.73 -0.28
N ASN A 150 15.21 -9.00 -1.39
CA ASN A 150 15.68 -7.62 -1.52
C ASN A 150 14.59 -6.66 -2.01
N THR A 151 13.38 -7.14 -2.29
CA THR A 151 12.34 -6.36 -2.95
C THR A 151 11.01 -6.52 -2.21
N ILE A 152 10.50 -5.42 -1.69
CA ILE A 152 9.22 -5.35 -0.99
C ILE A 152 8.20 -4.71 -1.92
N LEU A 153 7.02 -5.31 -2.02
CA LEU A 153 5.86 -4.74 -2.69
C LEU A 153 4.79 -4.40 -1.64
N ILE A 154 4.27 -3.18 -1.67
CA ILE A 154 3.22 -2.68 -0.78
C ILE A 154 2.06 -2.13 -1.63
N THR A 155 0.82 -2.41 -1.26
CA THR A 155 -0.38 -2.02 -2.02
C THR A 155 -1.62 -1.96 -1.13
N GLY A 156 -2.61 -1.16 -1.53
CA GLY A 156 -3.95 -1.14 -0.95
C GLY A 156 -4.84 -2.32 -1.37
N ASP A 157 -4.48 -3.06 -2.42
CA ASP A 157 -5.33 -4.11 -3.02
C ASP A 157 -4.54 -5.38 -3.39
N LEU A 158 -5.15 -6.55 -3.11
CA LEU A 158 -4.55 -7.87 -3.37
C LEU A 158 -4.36 -8.18 -4.86
N THR A 159 -5.13 -7.55 -5.75
CA THR A 159 -4.99 -7.67 -7.21
C THR A 159 -3.58 -7.28 -7.63
N ALA A 160 -3.05 -6.19 -7.06
CA ALA A 160 -1.71 -5.71 -7.40
C ALA A 160 -0.61 -6.67 -6.93
N ILE A 161 -0.78 -7.35 -5.79
CA ILE A 161 0.15 -8.41 -5.35
C ILE A 161 0.28 -9.48 -6.43
N GLY A 162 -0.85 -9.97 -6.95
CA GLY A 162 -0.86 -11.05 -7.93
C GLY A 162 -0.25 -10.66 -9.27
N GLU A 163 -0.61 -9.49 -9.79
CA GLU A 163 -0.12 -8.98 -11.08
C GLU A 163 1.38 -8.67 -11.03
N VAL A 164 1.83 -7.87 -10.05
CA VAL A 164 3.25 -7.49 -9.94
C VAL A 164 4.12 -8.71 -9.67
N SER A 165 3.68 -9.65 -8.81
CA SER A 165 4.43 -10.90 -8.56
C SER A 165 4.60 -11.74 -9.83
N SER A 166 3.58 -11.78 -10.69
CA SER A 166 3.63 -12.53 -11.96
C SER A 166 4.62 -11.90 -12.93
N VAL A 167 4.58 -10.57 -13.08
CA VAL A 167 5.54 -9.82 -13.91
C VAL A 167 6.96 -9.98 -13.39
N TYR A 168 7.16 -9.85 -12.07
CA TYR A 168 8.45 -9.99 -11.43
C TYR A 168 9.07 -11.37 -11.70
N ALA A 169 8.32 -12.44 -11.43
CA ALA A 169 8.76 -13.81 -11.67
C ALA A 169 9.13 -14.07 -13.14
N SER A 170 8.35 -13.54 -14.09
CA SER A 170 8.65 -13.69 -15.52
C SER A 170 9.98 -13.06 -15.92
N ARG A 171 10.36 -11.93 -15.33
CA ARG A 171 11.64 -11.27 -15.60
C ARG A 171 12.82 -11.99 -14.96
N SER A 172 12.64 -12.57 -13.78
CA SER A 172 13.70 -13.33 -13.10
C SER A 172 14.08 -14.62 -13.84
N ILE A 173 13.14 -15.24 -14.57
CA ILE A 173 13.37 -16.48 -15.34
C ILE A 173 14.15 -16.21 -16.63
N VAL A 174 14.10 -14.98 -17.17
CA VAL A 174 14.73 -14.60 -18.45
C VAL A 174 16.19 -14.12 -18.26
N ARG A 175 16.80 -14.39 -17.09
CA ARG A 175 18.21 -14.05 -16.79
C ARG A 175 19.14 -15.25 -16.94
#